data_AF-D4JQY6-F1
#
_entry.id   AF-D4JQY6-F1
#
_cell.length_a   1.000
_cell.length_b   1.000
_cell.length_c   1.000
_cell.angle_alpha   90.00
_cell.angle_beta   90.00
_cell.angle_gamma   90.00
#
_symmetry.space_group_name_H-M   'P 1'
#
loop_
_entity.id
_entity.type
_entity.pdbx_description
1 polymer ?
#
loop_
_entity_poly.entity_id
_entity_poly.type
_entity_poly.pdbx_seq_one_letter_code
_entity_poly.pdbx_strand_id
1 'polypeptide(L)'
;MIEYIHEPTDLQCGQAVLAMVLGKTVDEIVTFLQNDRETTLAEMKKTFREHGVHISDERIAVQKKEQLPPLCLLSLETPRCWHWSLYADGTFYDPEHGVMSDFPRANRKYYWKLEKQSVL
;
A
#
# COMPACT_ATOMS: atom_id res chain seq x y z
N MET A 1 9.33 -7.56 9.73
CA MET A 1 8.88 -8.40 8.59
C MET A 1 7.46 -7.98 8.25
N ILE A 2 7.09 -7.92 6.97
CA ILE A 2 5.71 -7.66 6.55
C ILE A 2 5.00 -9.02 6.46
N GLU A 3 3.86 -9.16 7.13
CA GLU A 3 2.98 -10.30 6.96
C GLU A 3 1.94 -9.97 5.88
N TYR A 4 1.72 -10.89 4.94
CA TYR A 4 0.76 -10.69 3.87
C TYR A 4 -0.67 -10.75 4.39
N ILE A 5 -1.50 -9.80 3.94
CA ILE A 5 -2.94 -9.75 4.23
C ILE A 5 -3.68 -9.67 2.90
N HIS A 6 -4.53 -10.67 2.65
CA HIS A 6 -5.48 -10.65 1.54
C HIS A 6 -6.63 -9.70 1.86
N GLU A 7 -7.10 -8.95 0.87
CA GLU A 7 -8.27 -8.09 1.08
C GLU A 7 -9.52 -8.94 1.40
N PRO A 8 -10.33 -8.56 2.41
CA PRO A 8 -11.56 -9.30 2.71
C PRO A 8 -12.64 -9.15 1.64
N THR A 9 -12.59 -8.05 0.87
CA THR A 9 -13.49 -7.76 -0.25
C THR A 9 -12.73 -7.00 -1.33
N ASP A 10 -13.24 -7.01 -2.57
CA ASP A 10 -12.70 -6.29 -3.73
C ASP A 10 -12.64 -4.75 -3.56
N LEU A 11 -13.13 -4.20 -2.44
CA LEU A 11 -13.10 -2.77 -2.12
C LEU A 11 -12.03 -2.41 -1.07
N GLN A 12 -11.34 -3.40 -0.51
CA GLN A 12 -10.52 -3.24 0.71
C GLN A 12 -9.01 -3.38 0.50
N CYS A 13 -8.51 -3.23 -0.73
CA CYS A 13 -7.07 -3.24 -1.03
C CYS A 13 -6.30 -2.19 -0.21
N GLY A 14 -6.87 -1.00 -0.03
CA GLY A 14 -6.25 0.09 0.75
C GLY A 14 -6.10 -0.27 2.22
N GLN A 15 -7.15 -0.83 2.83
CA GLN A 15 -7.16 -1.26 4.22
C GLN A 15 -6.17 -2.41 4.44
N ALA A 16 -6.09 -3.37 3.52
CA ALA A 16 -5.10 -4.44 3.58
C ALA A 16 -3.66 -3.88 3.53
N VAL A 17 -3.36 -2.92 2.63
CA VAL A 17 -2.04 -2.28 2.58
C VAL A 17 -1.71 -1.53 3.87
N LEU A 18 -2.66 -0.75 4.40
CA LEU A 18 -2.49 -0.05 5.69
C LEU A 18 -2.23 -1.05 6.81
N ALA A 19 -3.01 -2.13 6.89
CA ALA A 19 -2.89 -3.18 7.89
C ALA A 19 -1.50 -3.84 7.85
N MET A 20 -1.01 -4.22 6.66
CA MET A 20 0.32 -4.81 6.47
C MET A 20 1.45 -3.87 6.93
N VAL A 21 1.36 -2.59 6.59
CA VAL A 21 2.40 -1.62 6.96
C VAL A 21 2.34 -1.29 8.45
N LEU A 22 1.14 -1.13 9.03
CA LEU A 22 0.96 -0.68 10.41
C LEU A 22 0.99 -1.83 11.43
N GLY A 23 1.02 -3.09 10.97
CA GLY A 23 0.99 -4.26 11.85
C GLY A 23 -0.36 -4.38 12.57
N LYS A 24 -1.44 -4.26 11.80
CA LYS A 24 -2.83 -4.25 12.29
C LYS A 24 -3.71 -5.20 11.51
N THR A 25 -4.92 -5.41 12.01
CA THR A 25 -6.00 -6.10 11.27
C THR A 25 -6.72 -5.15 10.32
N VAL A 26 -7.39 -5.69 9.29
CA VAL A 26 -8.23 -4.88 8.39
C VAL A 26 -9.38 -4.22 9.15
N ASP A 27 -9.99 -4.91 10.11
CA ASP A 27 -11.10 -4.38 10.92
C ASP A 27 -10.68 -3.17 11.77
N GLU A 28 -9.47 -3.17 12.34
CA GLU A 28 -8.91 -2.00 13.01
C GLU A 28 -8.79 -0.82 12.04
N ILE A 29 -8.29 -1.05 10.82
CA ILE A 29 -8.13 0.00 9.82
C ILE A 29 -9.48 0.55 9.36
N VAL A 30 -10.47 -0.31 9.12
CA VAL A 30 -11.85 0.10 8.82
C VAL A 30 -12.40 1.01 9.91
N THR A 31 -12.15 0.66 11.18
CA THR A 31 -12.58 1.47 12.33
C THR A 31 -11.88 2.83 12.36
N PHE A 32 -10.59 2.91 12.05
CA PHE A 32 -9.85 4.18 12.04
C PHE A 32 -10.25 5.08 10.87
N LEU A 33 -10.48 4.49 9.70
CA LEU A 33 -10.90 5.21 8.51
C LEU A 33 -12.38 5.62 8.57
N GLN A 34 -13.19 4.86 9.33
CA GLN A 34 -14.66 4.88 9.23
C GLN A 34 -15.13 4.63 7.78
N ASN A 35 -14.42 3.73 7.08
CA ASN A 35 -14.63 3.40 5.68
C ASN A 35 -14.27 1.93 5.45
N ASP A 36 -15.27 1.13 5.06
CA ASP A 36 -15.15 -0.28 4.71
C ASP A 36 -15.10 -0.51 3.19
N ARG A 37 -14.98 0.55 2.40
CA ARG A 37 -14.92 0.56 0.94
C ARG A 37 -13.59 1.12 0.42
N GLU A 38 -13.56 1.55 -0.84
CA GLU A 38 -12.35 2.06 -1.48
C GLU A 38 -11.74 3.25 -0.72
N THR A 39 -10.41 3.25 -0.58
CA THR A 39 -9.67 4.35 0.06
C THR A 39 -9.11 5.33 -0.97
N THR A 40 -9.21 6.60 -0.65
CA THR A 40 -8.53 7.70 -1.35
C THR A 40 -7.07 7.83 -0.91
N LEU A 41 -6.23 8.46 -1.75
CA LEU A 41 -4.85 8.78 -1.36
C LEU A 41 -4.78 9.67 -0.10
N ALA A 42 -5.78 10.54 0.10
CA ALA A 42 -5.85 11.41 1.27
C ALA A 42 -6.04 10.61 2.56
N GLU A 43 -6.96 9.63 2.56
CA GLU A 43 -7.15 8.68 3.65
C GLU A 43 -5.88 7.87 3.92
N MET A 44 -5.29 7.27 2.88
CA MET A 44 -4.03 6.52 3.01
C MET A 44 -2.94 7.37 3.67
N LYS A 45 -2.73 8.61 3.18
CA LYS A 45 -1.72 9.52 3.73
C LYS A 45 -2.01 9.90 5.18
N LYS A 46 -3.25 10.24 5.49
CA LYS A 46 -3.69 10.63 6.83
C LYS A 46 -3.43 9.48 7.81
N THR A 47 -3.90 8.27 7.50
CA THR A 47 -3.79 7.11 8.38
C THR A 47 -2.34 6.71 8.63
N PHE A 48 -1.48 6.71 7.60
CA PHE A 48 -0.04 6.46 7.81
C PHE A 48 0.57 7.46 8.79
N ARG A 49 0.32 8.75 8.59
CA ARG A 49 0.90 9.83 9.40
C ARG A 49 0.41 9.78 10.85
N GLU A 50 -0.88 9.55 11.05
CA GLU A 50 -1.49 9.40 12.39
C GLU A 50 -0.92 8.19 13.16
N HIS A 51 -0.37 7.20 12.46
CA HIS A 51 0.21 5.99 13.03
C HIS A 51 1.75 5.96 12.97
N GLY A 52 2.41 7.12 12.85
CA GLY A 52 3.87 7.22 12.94
C GLY A 52 4.64 6.70 11.73
N VAL A 53 3.96 6.48 10.59
CA VAL A 53 4.61 6.14 9.32
C VAL A 53 4.66 7.38 8.44
N HIS A 54 5.87 7.77 8.06
CA HIS A 54 6.05 8.83 7.08
C HIS A 54 5.70 8.31 5.69
N ILE A 55 4.96 9.13 4.94
CA ILE A 55 4.67 8.93 3.52
C ILE A 55 4.98 10.22 2.77
N SER A 56 5.77 10.10 1.69
CA SER A 56 6.16 11.24 0.85
C SER A 56 4.96 11.93 0.25
N ASP A 57 5.07 13.24 0.00
CA ASP A 57 4.02 13.96 -0.75
C ASP A 57 4.13 13.81 -2.26
N GLU A 58 5.34 13.55 -2.75
CA GLU A 58 5.66 13.37 -4.16
C GLU A 58 5.08 12.06 -4.71
N ARG A 59 4.37 12.17 -5.83
CA ARG A 59 3.92 11.03 -6.65
C ARG A 59 4.94 10.79 -7.75
N ILE A 60 5.61 9.63 -7.72
CA ILE A 60 6.66 9.31 -8.67
C ILE A 60 6.17 8.25 -9.64
N ALA A 61 6.25 8.52 -10.96
CA ALA A 61 5.98 7.53 -11.99
C ALA A 61 7.10 6.50 -12.04
N VAL A 62 6.76 5.22 -12.22
CA VAL A 62 7.74 4.14 -12.17
C VAL A 62 7.47 3.09 -13.23
N GLN A 63 8.54 2.52 -13.80
CA GLN A 63 8.45 1.52 -14.86
C GLN A 63 9.18 0.23 -14.49
N LYS A 64 10.23 0.32 -13.67
CA LYS A 64 11.10 -0.80 -13.32
C LYS A 64 11.29 -0.95 -11.81
N LYS A 65 11.47 -2.19 -11.35
CA LYS A 65 11.54 -2.56 -9.93
C LYS A 65 12.73 -1.89 -9.23
N GLU A 66 13.84 -1.74 -9.96
CA GLU A 66 15.10 -1.18 -9.46
C GLU A 66 15.01 0.31 -9.11
N GLN A 67 13.92 0.98 -9.50
CA GLN A 67 13.66 2.38 -9.20
C GLN A 67 12.90 2.56 -7.87
N LEU A 68 12.39 1.48 -7.28
CA LEU A 68 11.58 1.54 -6.06
C LEU A 68 12.46 1.70 -4.83
N PRO A 69 12.07 2.56 -3.87
CA PRO A 69 12.73 2.63 -2.58
C PRO A 69 12.49 1.34 -1.77
N PRO A 70 13.21 1.10 -0.66
CA PRO A 70 13.04 -0.09 0.17
C PRO A 70 11.60 -0.38 0.60
N LEU A 71 10.78 0.66 0.83
CA LEU A 71 9.37 0.54 1.17
C LEU A 71 8.57 1.64 0.45
N CYS A 72 7.51 1.27 -0.26
CA CYS A 72 6.58 2.23 -0.86
C CYS A 72 5.16 1.72 -1.04
N LEU A 73 4.21 2.65 -0.95
CA LEU A 73 2.85 2.48 -1.44
C LEU A 73 2.87 2.54 -2.97
N LEU A 74 2.24 1.59 -3.64
CA LEU A 74 2.05 1.57 -5.08
C LEU A 74 0.60 1.86 -5.44
N SER A 75 0.39 2.67 -6.49
CA SER A 75 -0.88 2.80 -7.18
C SER A 75 -0.74 2.27 -8.59
N LEU A 76 -1.54 1.26 -8.92
CA LEU A 76 -1.46 0.52 -10.17
C LEU A 76 -2.76 0.74 -10.96
N GLU A 77 -2.63 1.18 -12.21
CA GLU A 77 -3.77 1.27 -13.10
C GLU A 77 -4.06 -0.10 -13.71
N THR A 78 -5.19 -0.68 -13.30
CA THR A 78 -5.74 -1.90 -13.90
C THR A 78 -6.80 -1.53 -14.94
N PRO A 79 -7.25 -2.49 -15.77
CA PRO A 79 -8.35 -2.24 -16.70
C PRO A 79 -9.67 -1.86 -16.03
N ARG A 80 -9.85 -2.16 -14.74
CA ARG A 80 -11.11 -1.95 -14.01
C ARG A 80 -11.07 -0.71 -13.11
N CYS A 81 -9.93 -0.45 -12.49
CA CYS A 81 -9.80 0.57 -11.44
C CYS A 81 -8.34 0.94 -11.16
N TRP A 82 -8.15 1.85 -10.21
CA TRP A 82 -6.87 2.04 -9.54
C TRP A 82 -6.78 1.09 -8.35
N HIS A 83 -5.66 0.38 -8.24
CA HIS A 83 -5.40 -0.60 -7.20
C HIS A 83 -4.25 -0.17 -6.29
N TRP A 84 -4.40 -0.40 -4.98
CA TRP A 84 -3.33 -0.19 -4.01
C TRP A 84 -2.53 -1.47 -3.80
N SER A 85 -1.22 -1.36 -3.83
CA SER A 85 -0.29 -2.47 -3.59
C SER A 85 0.88 -2.00 -2.73
N LEU A 86 1.63 -2.92 -2.14
CA LEU A 86 2.78 -2.62 -1.28
C LEU A 86 4.05 -3.23 -1.86
N TYR A 87 5.13 -2.48 -1.86
CA TYR A 87 6.46 -3.01 -2.10
C TYR A 87 7.33 -2.85 -0.85
N ALA A 88 8.00 -3.93 -0.46
CA ALA A 88 8.98 -3.93 0.62
C ALA A 88 10.18 -4.85 0.27
N ASP A 89 11.38 -4.30 0.24
CA ASP A 89 12.67 -4.99 0.10
C ASP A 89 12.69 -6.07 -0.98
N GLY A 90 12.27 -5.71 -2.19
CA GLY A 90 12.29 -6.62 -3.34
C GLY A 90 11.05 -7.48 -3.49
N THR A 91 10.07 -7.37 -2.59
CA THR A 91 8.85 -8.17 -2.58
C THR A 91 7.62 -7.29 -2.73
N PHE A 92 6.68 -7.70 -3.58
CA PHE A 92 5.37 -7.09 -3.74
C PHE A 92 4.35 -7.86 -2.90
N TYR A 93 3.52 -7.15 -2.14
CA TYR A 93 2.43 -7.67 -1.34
C TYR A 93 1.15 -7.07 -1.89
N ASP A 94 0.55 -7.76 -2.84
CA ASP A 94 -0.64 -7.31 -3.53
C ASP A 94 -1.89 -7.89 -2.85
N PRO A 95 -2.80 -7.04 -2.33
CA PRO A 95 -3.98 -7.53 -1.59
C PRO A 95 -4.82 -8.53 -2.37
N GLU A 96 -4.92 -8.39 -3.69
CA GLU A 96 -5.69 -9.27 -4.57
C GLU A 96 -4.83 -10.46 -5.07
N HIS A 97 -3.58 -10.20 -5.46
CA HIS A 97 -2.75 -11.17 -6.21
C HIS A 97 -1.71 -11.92 -5.37
N GLY A 98 -1.58 -11.61 -4.07
CA GLY A 98 -0.65 -12.30 -3.18
C GLY A 98 0.76 -11.71 -3.17
N VAL A 99 1.72 -12.54 -2.76
CA VAL A 99 3.14 -12.17 -2.62
C VAL A 99 3.90 -12.53 -3.89
N MET A 100 4.61 -11.55 -4.47
CA MET A 100 5.29 -11.72 -5.76
C MET A 100 6.70 -11.10 -5.75
N SER A 101 7.60 -11.65 -6.56
CA SER A 101 8.94 -11.08 -6.81
C SER A 101 8.96 -10.12 -8.00
N ASP A 102 8.09 -10.34 -8.98
CA ASP A 102 8.06 -9.60 -10.23
C ASP A 102 7.18 -8.36 -10.10
N PHE A 103 7.56 -7.28 -10.80
CA PHE A 103 6.79 -6.04 -10.77
C PHE A 103 5.40 -6.27 -11.38
N PRO A 104 4.29 -6.08 -10.62
CA PRO A 104 2.92 -6.14 -11.15
C PRO A 104 2.75 -5.47 -12.53
N ARG A 105 2.04 -6.15 -13.43
CA ARG A 105 1.66 -5.58 -14.73
C ARG A 105 0.51 -4.58 -14.52
N ALA A 106 0.68 -3.39 -15.06
CA ALA A 106 -0.31 -2.31 -15.01
C ALA A 106 0.01 -1.29 -16.12
N ASN A 107 -1.00 -0.56 -16.59
CA ASN A 107 -0.84 0.43 -17.66
C ASN A 107 0.03 1.60 -17.21
N ARG A 108 -0.28 2.15 -16.02
CA ARG A 108 0.47 3.18 -15.33
C ARG A 108 0.73 2.74 -13.90
N LYS A 109 1.89 3.14 -13.36
CA LYS A 109 2.32 2.81 -12.01
C LYS A 109 2.92 4.04 -11.37
N TYR A 110 2.49 4.33 -10.15
CA TYR A 110 3.02 5.39 -9.32
C TYR A 110 3.40 4.86 -7.94
N TYR A 111 4.34 5.51 -7.27
CA TYR A 111 4.64 5.22 -5.89
C TYR A 111 4.78 6.47 -5.02
N TRP A 112 4.63 6.23 -3.71
CA TRP A 112 4.99 7.14 -2.62
C TRP A 112 5.90 6.41 -1.66
N LYS A 113 7.04 7.02 -1.31
CA LYS A 113 8.00 6.44 -0.37
C LYS A 113 7.37 6.35 1.02
N LEU A 114 7.59 5.23 1.70
CA LEU A 114 7.20 5.02 3.09
C LEU A 114 8.43 4.87 3.97
N GLU A 115 8.39 5.42 5.18
CA GLU A 115 9.42 5.25 6.19
C GLU A 115 8.76 5.02 7.55
N LYS A 116 9.05 3.88 8.19
CA LYS A 116 8.62 3.61 9.56
C LYS A 116 9.58 4.33 10.51
N GLN A 117 9.05 5.10 11.46
CA GLN A 117 9.89 5.64 12.52
C GLN A 117 10.51 4.48 13.31
N SER A 118 11.84 4.46 13.40
CA SER A 118 12.53 3.52 14.27
C SER A 118 12.25 3.94 15.71
N VAL A 119 11.65 3.04 16.49
CA VAL A 119 11.61 3.21 17.94
C VAL A 119 13.05 2.98 18.41
N LEU A 120 13.70 4.04 18.90
CA LEU A 120 15.01 3.96 19.57
C LEU A 120 14.88 3.22 20.90
#